data_AF-A0A534KCC2-F1
#
_entry.id   AF-A0A534KCC2-F1
#
_cell.length_a   1.000
_cell.length_b   1.000
_cell.length_c   1.000
_cell.angle_alpha   90.00
_cell.angle_beta   90.00
_cell.angle_gamma   90.00
#
_symmetry.space_group_name_H-M   'P 1'
#
loop_
_entity.id
_entity.type
_entity.pdbx_description
1 polymer ?
#
loop_
_entity_poly.entity_id
_entity_poly.type
_entity_poly.pdbx_seq_one_letter_code
_entity_poly.pdbx_strand_id
1 'polypeptide(L)'
;MRAAIDAAKTANGPGTGGAVDALVTRTRDAFMKAMDDDLNTKDAVYRLQQMTEAVGEIVPMSAAEGRTLLGAYREAGRILGLFADLE
;
A
#
# COMPACT_ATOMS: atom_id res chain seq x y z
N MET A 1 5.13 -8.06 0.40
CA MET A 1 4.17 -7.32 -0.45
C MET A 1 3.09 -8.21 -1.02
N ARG A 2 3.41 -9.34 -1.69
CA ARG A 2 2.39 -10.17 -2.36
C ARG A 2 1.28 -10.67 -1.43
N ALA A 3 1.62 -11.17 -0.24
CA ALA A 3 0.62 -11.60 0.74
C ALA A 3 -0.35 -10.46 1.17
N ALA A 4 0.14 -9.23 1.34
CA ALA A 4 -0.68 -8.07 1.66
C ALA A 4 -1.60 -7.69 0.49
N ILE A 5 -1.09 -7.78 -0.75
CA ILE A 5 -1.88 -7.61 -1.97
C ILE A 5 -3.00 -8.65 -2.04
N ASP A 6 -2.69 -9.92 -1.78
CA ASP A 6 -3.67 -11.00 -1.84
C ASP A 6 -4.73 -10.86 -0.73
N ALA A 7 -4.32 -10.51 0.50
CA ALA A 7 -5.24 -10.19 1.59
C ALA A 7 -6.18 -9.04 1.23
N ALA A 8 -5.66 -7.99 0.58
CA ALA A 8 -6.45 -6.86 0.12
C ALA A 8 -7.45 -7.24 -0.99
N LYS A 9 -7.06 -8.13 -1.91
CA LYS A 9 -7.95 -8.66 -2.97
C LYS A 9 -9.12 -9.46 -2.39
N THR A 10 -8.89 -10.18 -1.30
CA THR A 10 -9.92 -11.02 -0.66
C THR A 10 -10.61 -10.33 0.52
N ALA A 11 -10.34 -9.05 0.76
CA ALA A 11 -10.86 -8.30 1.90
C ALA A 11 -12.40 -8.22 1.88
N ASN A 12 -13.03 -8.72 2.94
CA ASN A 12 -14.50 -8.73 3.10
C ASN A 12 -14.94 -8.57 4.57
N GLY A 13 -14.04 -8.09 5.43
CA GLY A 13 -14.29 -7.93 6.86
C GLY A 13 -15.09 -6.68 7.23
N PRO A 14 -15.36 -6.48 8.54
CA PRO A 14 -16.09 -5.32 9.06
C PRO A 14 -15.34 -3.99 8.85
N GLY A 15 -14.04 -4.05 8.59
CA GLY A 15 -13.18 -2.91 8.39
C GLY A 15 -12.52 -2.40 9.66
N THR A 16 -11.59 -1.47 9.48
CA THR A 16 -10.63 -1.05 10.51
C THR A 16 -10.97 0.31 11.12
N GLY A 17 -12.09 0.90 10.70
CA GLY A 17 -12.48 2.26 11.12
C GLY A 17 -11.57 3.34 10.54
N GLY A 18 -10.96 3.11 9.37
CA GLY A 18 -10.11 4.08 8.67
C GLY A 18 -8.61 3.96 8.95
N ALA A 19 -8.17 2.95 9.72
CA ALA A 19 -6.73 2.72 9.94
C ALA A 19 -5.98 2.43 8.63
N VAL A 20 -6.60 1.67 7.72
CA VAL A 20 -6.03 1.41 6.38
C VAL A 20 -5.90 2.70 5.58
N ASP A 21 -6.91 3.56 5.58
CA ASP A 21 -6.86 4.83 4.83
C ASP A 21 -5.78 5.76 5.38
N ALA A 22 -5.64 5.83 6.72
CA ALA A 22 -4.58 6.59 7.38
C ALA A 22 -3.18 6.05 7.04
N LEU A 23 -3.01 4.73 7.05
CA LEU A 23 -1.76 4.06 6.67
C LEU A 23 -1.39 4.36 5.20
N VAL A 24 -2.35 4.20 4.29
CA VAL A 24 -2.14 4.44 2.86
C VAL A 24 -1.77 5.89 2.60
N THR A 25 -2.47 6.85 3.23
CA THR A 25 -2.18 8.28 3.09
C THR A 25 -0.77 8.59 3.53
N ARG A 26 -0.37 8.15 4.73
CA ARG A 26 0.97 8.40 5.26
C ARG A 26 2.08 7.74 4.44
N THR A 27 1.79 6.57 3.86
CA THR A 27 2.71 5.87 2.96
C THR A 27 2.89 6.63 1.65
N ARG A 28 1.80 7.11 1.05
CA ARG A 28 1.84 7.91 -0.19
C ARG A 28 2.67 9.17 -0.01
N ASP A 29 2.43 9.92 1.06
CA ASP A 29 3.18 11.15 1.35
C ASP A 29 4.69 10.86 1.49
N ALA A 30 5.04 9.81 2.25
CA ALA A 30 6.43 9.41 2.44
C ALA A 30 7.08 8.88 1.16
N PHE A 31 6.32 8.14 0.34
CA PHE A 31 6.77 7.64 -0.95
C PHE A 31 7.07 8.78 -1.92
N MET A 32 6.15 9.74 -2.06
CA MET A 32 6.36 10.89 -2.97
C MET A 32 7.51 11.75 -2.50
N LYS A 33 7.65 11.97 -1.19
CA LYS A 33 8.81 12.67 -0.63
C LYS A 33 10.14 11.99 -0.98
N ALA A 34 10.18 10.65 -0.99
CA ALA A 34 11.36 9.91 -1.43
C ALA A 34 11.60 10.05 -2.94
N MET A 35 10.55 10.10 -3.75
CA MET A 35 10.69 10.33 -5.19
C MET A 35 11.16 11.75 -5.52
N ASP A 36 10.73 12.75 -4.75
CA ASP A 36 11.18 14.15 -4.87
C ASP A 36 12.64 14.34 -4.43
N ASP A 37 13.17 13.45 -3.59
CA ASP A 37 14.56 13.41 -3.14
C ASP A 37 15.45 12.65 -4.14
N ASP A 38 15.79 13.30 -5.26
CA ASP A 38 16.67 12.75 -6.31
C ASP A 38 16.28 11.34 -6.78
N LEU A 39 14.96 11.09 -6.94
CA LEU A 39 14.42 9.79 -7.30
C LEU A 39 14.95 8.66 -6.39
N ASN A 40 14.94 8.86 -5.08
CA ASN A 40 15.41 7.89 -4.08
C ASN A 40 14.47 6.67 -4.01
N THR A 41 14.59 5.81 -5.02
CA THR A 41 13.82 4.58 -5.20
C THR A 41 14.04 3.58 -4.07
N LYS A 42 15.20 3.63 -3.40
CA LYS A 42 15.48 2.80 -2.22
C LYS A 42 14.55 3.15 -1.07
N ASP A 43 14.45 4.44 -0.71
CA ASP A 43 13.53 4.86 0.35
C ASP A 43 12.07 4.69 -0.09
N ALA A 44 11.74 4.99 -1.35
CA ALA A 44 10.41 4.79 -1.89
C ALA A 44 9.93 3.32 -1.76
N VAL A 45 10.78 2.35 -2.13
CA VAL A 45 10.50 0.91 -1.93
C VAL A 45 10.41 0.57 -0.44
N TYR A 46 11.27 1.15 0.40
CA TYR A 46 11.21 0.94 1.85
C TYR A 46 9.89 1.41 2.45
N ARG A 47 9.30 2.52 1.97
CA ARG A 47 7.95 2.96 2.41
C ARG A 47 6.88 1.94 2.09
N LEU A 48 6.95 1.32 0.91
CA LEU A 48 6.01 0.25 0.54
C LEU A 48 6.21 -1.02 1.39
N GLN A 49 7.45 -1.32 1.80
CA GLN A 49 7.74 -2.43 2.72
C GLN A 49 7.10 -2.18 4.08
N GLN A 50 7.27 -0.98 4.65
CA GLN A 50 6.63 -0.62 5.92
C GLN A 50 5.10 -0.68 5.86
N MET A 51 4.50 -0.21 4.77
CA MET A 51 3.05 -0.37 4.55
C MET A 51 2.64 -1.85 4.53
N THR A 52 3.41 -2.70 3.86
CA THR A 52 3.16 -4.15 3.84
C THR A 52 3.18 -4.75 5.23
N GLU A 53 4.19 -4.39 6.03
CA GLU A 53 4.36 -4.90 7.39
C GLU A 53 3.19 -4.48 8.27
N ALA A 54 2.84 -3.19 8.25
CA ALA A 54 1.71 -2.65 9.00
C ALA A 54 0.37 -3.29 8.61
N VAL A 55 0.17 -3.62 7.33
CA VAL A 55 -1.03 -4.35 6.89
C VAL A 55 -1.16 -5.73 7.54
N GLY A 56 -0.03 -6.41 7.81
CA GLY A 56 -0.04 -7.69 8.52
C GLY A 56 -0.62 -7.60 9.93
N GLU A 57 -0.55 -6.41 10.55
CA GLU A 57 -1.10 -6.12 11.87
C GLU A 57 -2.55 -5.59 11.81
N ILE A 58 -2.97 -5.11 10.63
CA ILE A 58 -4.27 -4.45 10.40
C ILE A 58 -5.19 -5.44 9.66
N VAL A 59 -5.71 -6.42 10.40
CA VAL A 59 -6.76 -7.32 9.94
C VAL A 59 -7.82 -7.51 11.05
N PRO A 60 -9.11 -7.69 10.71
CA PRO A 60 -9.69 -7.80 9.37
C PRO A 60 -10.07 -6.46 8.71
N MET A 61 -9.79 -6.32 7.41
CA MET A 61 -10.11 -5.14 6.59
C MET A 61 -11.36 -5.34 5.72
N SER A 62 -12.06 -4.25 5.43
CA SER A 62 -13.24 -4.23 4.56
C SER A 62 -12.86 -4.26 3.08
N ALA A 63 -13.82 -4.59 2.22
CA ALA A 63 -13.61 -4.56 0.77
C ALA A 63 -13.29 -3.16 0.22
N ALA A 64 -13.72 -2.09 0.91
CA ALA A 64 -13.37 -0.72 0.55
C ALA A 64 -11.91 -0.42 0.88
N GLU A 65 -11.48 -0.75 2.09
CA GLU A 65 -10.09 -0.58 2.53
C GLU A 65 -9.12 -1.44 1.72
N GLY A 66 -9.49 -2.67 1.37
CA GLY A 66 -8.73 -3.52 0.46
C GLY A 66 -8.51 -2.86 -0.91
N ARG A 67 -9.54 -2.20 -1.46
CA ARG A 67 -9.42 -1.43 -2.70
C ARG A 67 -8.53 -0.20 -2.54
N THR A 68 -8.61 0.52 -1.41
CA THR A 68 -7.71 1.64 -1.11
C THR A 68 -6.25 1.19 -1.11
N LEU A 69 -5.95 0.08 -0.42
CA LEU A 69 -4.61 -0.47 -0.32
C LEU A 69 -4.08 -0.96 -1.68
N LEU A 70 -4.91 -1.65 -2.46
CA LEU A 70 -4.54 -2.06 -3.83
C LEU A 70 -4.27 -0.85 -4.73
N GLY A 71 -5.07 0.21 -4.59
CA GLY A 71 -4.85 1.47 -5.30
C GLY A 71 -3.47 2.06 -5.01
N ALA A 72 -3.02 2.03 -3.75
CA ALA A 72 -1.70 2.51 -3.35
C ALA A 72 -0.56 1.66 -3.97
N TYR A 73 -0.66 0.32 -3.92
CA TYR A 73 0.32 -0.55 -4.58
C TYR A 73 0.37 -0.35 -6.08
N ARG A 74 -0.78 -0.17 -6.74
CA ARG A 74 -0.86 0.05 -8.19
C ARG A 74 -0.21 1.37 -8.59
N GLU A 75 -0.49 2.43 -7.86
CA GLU A 75 0.07 3.76 -8.09
C GLU A 75 1.59 3.74 -7.97
N ALA A 76 2.12 3.24 -6.85
CA ALA A 76 3.55 3.14 -6.64
C ALA A 76 4.21 2.14 -7.62
N GLY A 77 3.51 1.06 -7.95
CA GLY A 77 3.94 0.08 -8.95
C GLY A 77 4.12 0.68 -10.33
N ARG A 78 3.19 1.53 -10.79
CA ARG A 78 3.32 2.23 -12.07
C ARG A 78 4.53 3.16 -12.12
N ILE A 79 4.85 3.83 -11.01
CA ILE A 79 6.00 4.75 -10.92
C ILE A 79 7.33 3.97 -10.94
N LEU A 80 7.40 2.86 -10.20
CA LEU A 80 8.64 2.08 -10.04
C LEU A 80 8.80 0.93 -11.06
N GLY A 81 7.80 0.69 -11.92
CA GLY A 81 7.78 -0.47 -12.81
C GLY A 81 7.56 -1.81 -12.08
N LEU A 82 6.88 -1.79 -10.93
CA LEU A 82 6.55 -2.98 -10.12
C LEU A 82 5.09 -3.40 -10.31
N PHE A 83 4.80 -4.66 -9.96
CA PHE A 83 3.43 -5.20 -9.91
C PHE A 83 2.66 -5.06 -11.24
N ALA A 84 3.30 -5.38 -12.36
CA ALA A 84 2.71 -5.25 -13.69
C ALA A 84 1.40 -6.05 -13.88
N ASP A 85 1.18 -7.07 -13.05
CA ASP A 85 -0.01 -7.92 -13.04
C ASP A 85 -1.15 -7.40 -12.13
N LEU A 86 -0.97 -6.23 -11.51
CA LEU A 86 -1.90 -5.61 -10.59
C LEU A 86 -2.79 -4.60 -11.34
N GLU A 87 -3.55 -5.11 -12.32
CA GLU A 87 -4.51 -4.34 -13.12
C GLU A 87 -5.68 -3.80 -12.30
#